data_AF-A0AAN6LY45-F1
#
_entry.id   AF-A0AAN6LY45-F1
#
_cell.length_a   1.000
_cell.length_b   1.000
_cell.length_c   1.000
_cell.angle_alpha   90.00
_cell.angle_beta   90.00
_cell.angle_gamma   90.00
#
_symmetry.space_group_name_H-M   'P 1'
#
loop_
_entity.id
_entity.type
_entity.pdbx_description
1 polymer ?
#
loop_
_entity_poly.entity_id
_entity_poly.type
_entity_poly.pdbx_seq_one_letter_code
_entity_poly.pdbx_strand_id
1 'polypeptide(L)'
;MAFQLPRWFFLWVLWTSTAFGHGMIYDIWSNGHRYNGWDANGDLNAYPTDTPAWYTRNAGGGPLHPFDANQTQMICAKGGSNANISAPVAAGGDVRLRWWMIDQAWPVGHHGPIISYLASCNGPCASVDMTELKFVKLDERGWLNSSTYTEGYWATDEMIANNGSWTVRIPPQLAPGEYVLRHEIIALHVAFTSTGPYSLDGAEFYPQCVSLKVEGSGTKTITQGRKKMGLRTGYTHEDAFESGYLQVTELHQVYFYQYGKRNGKPVIFSHGGPGTGCKKENTMFFDPAIYRVILLDQRGTGLSIPAGELRDNTTQALVSDIEALRTHLKIEKWHMVFGGSWGSTMSLAYAQAHPERCGSLVIRGVFLGTKEENERHEFATAMMFPEAYDRFCNFVPEEKRGNLVAAYHELIKSDDYAIARRAAFEFERPEVLASSFQREGDEDQVYELLDGDDDVIASSKISRIAQGRMDLLCPPRAAYEVSKRLPNSELHWLHRSGHSAKEPDTLNMLVKFCDEFGRENFHLE
;
A
#
# COMPACT_ATOMS: atom_id res chain seq x y z
N MET A 1 40.37 41.05 -37.48
CA MET A 1 39.75 39.77 -37.87
C MET A 1 38.47 39.61 -37.08
N ALA A 2 37.34 39.27 -37.72
CA ALA A 2 36.09 38.95 -37.04
C ALA A 2 35.73 37.51 -37.39
N PHE A 3 35.55 36.64 -36.38
CA PHE A 3 35.13 35.27 -36.59
C PHE A 3 33.60 35.23 -36.78
N GLN A 4 33.16 34.82 -37.97
CA GLN A 4 31.76 34.46 -38.20
C GLN A 4 31.54 33.01 -37.75
N LEU A 5 30.54 32.80 -36.89
CA LEU A 5 29.99 31.46 -36.62
C LEU A 5 28.80 31.20 -37.57
N PRO A 6 28.70 30.03 -38.23
CA PRO A 6 27.57 29.72 -39.10
C PRO A 6 26.28 29.53 -38.30
N ARG A 7 25.18 30.13 -38.77
CA ARG A 7 23.83 29.89 -38.25
C ARG A 7 23.33 28.51 -38.69
N TRP A 8 23.53 27.49 -37.86
CA TRP A 8 22.81 26.22 -37.97
C TRP A 8 21.42 26.34 -37.32
N PHE A 9 20.42 26.69 -38.13
CA PHE A 9 19.01 26.61 -37.73
C PHE A 9 18.59 25.14 -37.64
N PHE A 10 18.78 24.52 -36.48
CA PHE A 10 18.07 23.28 -36.15
C PHE A 10 16.59 23.61 -35.97
N LEU A 11 15.80 23.43 -37.03
CA LEU A 11 14.36 23.24 -36.89
C LEU A 11 14.14 21.94 -36.13
N TRP A 12 13.98 22.06 -34.80
CA TRP A 12 13.28 21.06 -34.01
C TRP A 12 11.81 21.07 -34.44
N VAL A 13 11.52 20.35 -35.53
CA VAL A 13 10.18 19.84 -35.78
C VAL A 13 9.90 18.88 -34.63
N LEU A 14 9.18 19.39 -33.63
CA LEU A 14 8.58 18.58 -32.59
C LEU A 14 7.57 17.65 -33.26
N TRP A 15 8.06 16.49 -33.67
CA TRP A 15 7.25 15.28 -33.77
C TRP A 15 6.76 14.94 -32.37
N THR A 16 5.76 15.70 -31.93
CA THR A 16 4.82 15.26 -30.92
C THR A 16 4.08 14.08 -31.53
N SER A 17 4.66 12.90 -31.35
CA SER A 17 4.02 11.63 -31.61
C SER A 17 2.83 11.52 -30.66
N THR A 18 1.70 12.10 -31.09
CA THR A 18 0.40 11.98 -30.45
C THR A 18 -0.07 10.55 -30.66
N ALA A 19 0.51 9.63 -29.87
CA ALA A 19 0.14 8.23 -29.79
C ALA A 19 -1.22 8.07 -29.09
N PHE A 20 -2.25 8.71 -29.64
CA PHE A 20 -3.65 8.56 -29.27
C PHE A 20 -4.19 7.27 -29.90
N GLY A 21 -3.59 6.14 -29.53
CA GLY A 21 -4.05 4.79 -29.84
C GLY A 21 -4.73 4.23 -28.60
N HIS A 22 -6.01 3.87 -28.71
CA HIS A 22 -6.88 3.70 -27.55
C HIS A 22 -7.83 2.51 -27.70
N GLY A 23 -7.67 1.53 -26.81
CA GLY A 23 -8.19 0.17 -27.00
C GLY A 23 -9.60 -0.03 -26.45
N MET A 24 -10.52 -0.50 -27.29
CA MET A 24 -11.89 -0.81 -26.89
C MET A 24 -12.47 -2.04 -27.58
N ILE A 25 -13.42 -2.69 -26.92
CA ILE A 25 -14.35 -3.62 -27.55
C ILE A 25 -15.24 -2.77 -28.48
N TYR A 26 -14.98 -2.85 -29.78
CA TYR A 26 -15.64 -2.06 -30.82
C TYR A 26 -17.04 -2.60 -31.14
N ASP A 27 -17.20 -3.93 -31.14
CA ASP A 27 -18.49 -4.59 -31.22
C ASP A 27 -18.50 -6.02 -30.65
N ILE A 28 -19.72 -6.46 -30.35
CA ILE A 28 -20.06 -7.65 -29.57
C ILE A 28 -21.08 -8.47 -30.38
N TRP A 29 -20.85 -9.77 -30.53
CA TRP A 29 -21.85 -10.68 -31.09
C TRP A 29 -22.31 -11.69 -30.06
N SER A 30 -23.63 -11.86 -29.97
CA SER A 30 -24.27 -12.88 -29.13
C SER A 30 -25.59 -13.32 -29.73
N ASN A 31 -25.92 -14.62 -29.66
CA ASN A 31 -27.06 -15.25 -30.34
C ASN A 31 -27.23 -14.84 -31.83
N GLY A 32 -26.13 -14.55 -32.53
CA GLY A 32 -26.11 -14.11 -33.93
C GLY A 32 -26.45 -12.63 -34.16
N HIS A 33 -26.85 -11.88 -33.12
CA HIS A 33 -27.02 -10.43 -33.19
C HIS A 33 -25.69 -9.70 -33.01
N ARG A 34 -25.55 -8.49 -33.59
CA ARG A 34 -24.39 -7.60 -33.43
C ARG A 34 -24.80 -6.36 -32.63
N TYR A 35 -24.13 -6.13 -31.51
CA TYR A 35 -24.23 -4.91 -30.72
C TYR A 35 -22.98 -4.06 -30.91
N ASN A 36 -23.12 -2.73 -30.90
CA ASN A 36 -21.96 -1.83 -30.85
C ASN A 36 -21.33 -1.87 -29.45
N GLY A 37 -20.03 -1.60 -29.38
CA GLY A 37 -19.33 -1.31 -28.12
C GLY A 37 -19.70 0.06 -27.54
N TRP A 38 -18.92 0.52 -26.56
CA TRP A 38 -19.00 1.88 -26.03
C TRP A 38 -17.75 2.68 -26.39
N ASP A 39 -17.92 3.75 -27.15
CA ASP A 39 -16.88 4.71 -27.49
C ASP A 39 -16.92 5.90 -26.52
N ALA A 40 -15.86 6.05 -25.72
CA ALA A 40 -15.71 7.11 -24.73
C ALA A 40 -15.28 8.48 -25.31
N ASN A 41 -15.07 8.58 -26.62
CA ASN A 41 -14.83 9.84 -27.35
C ASN A 41 -16.05 10.33 -28.15
N GLY A 42 -17.13 9.53 -28.20
CA GLY A 42 -18.42 9.94 -28.76
C GLY A 42 -19.16 10.97 -27.87
N ASP A 43 -20.41 11.29 -28.23
CA ASP A 43 -21.24 12.15 -27.38
C ASP A 43 -21.66 11.41 -26.10
N LEU A 44 -20.96 11.73 -25.01
CA LEU A 44 -21.19 11.19 -23.66
C LEU A 44 -22.60 11.48 -23.11
N ASN A 45 -23.39 12.36 -23.76
CA ASN A 45 -24.77 12.67 -23.40
C ASN A 45 -25.80 11.78 -24.13
N ALA A 46 -25.41 11.07 -25.20
CA ALA A 46 -26.29 10.36 -26.12
C ALA A 46 -25.98 8.85 -26.19
N TYR A 47 -26.08 8.15 -25.05
CA TYR A 47 -25.81 6.71 -24.98
C TYR A 47 -26.86 5.89 -25.79
N PRO A 48 -26.44 4.95 -26.65
CA PRO A 48 -27.36 4.05 -27.37
C PRO A 48 -28.12 3.17 -26.38
N THR A 49 -29.46 3.24 -26.39
CA THR A 49 -30.32 2.47 -25.45
C THR A 49 -30.24 0.94 -25.60
N ASP A 50 -29.48 0.47 -26.57
CA ASP A 50 -29.41 -0.89 -27.09
C ASP A 50 -27.99 -1.50 -27.08
N THR A 51 -26.99 -0.89 -26.42
CA THR A 51 -25.68 -1.54 -26.21
C THR A 51 -25.56 -2.27 -24.86
N PRO A 52 -25.02 -3.50 -24.83
CA PRO A 52 -24.67 -4.24 -23.61
C PRO A 52 -23.26 -3.93 -23.09
N ALA A 53 -22.50 -3.07 -23.79
CA ALA A 53 -21.18 -2.64 -23.36
C ALA A 53 -21.31 -1.66 -22.17
N TRP A 54 -20.53 -1.91 -21.12
CA TRP A 54 -20.49 -1.01 -19.97
C TRP A 54 -19.93 0.35 -20.39
N TYR A 55 -20.58 1.41 -19.89
CA TYR A 55 -20.10 2.76 -20.02
C TYR A 55 -18.69 2.87 -19.43
N THR A 56 -17.88 3.77 -19.97
CA THR A 56 -16.66 4.26 -19.31
C THR A 56 -16.41 5.72 -19.68
N ARG A 57 -15.84 6.48 -18.74
CA ARG A 57 -15.37 7.86 -18.95
C ARG A 57 -13.89 7.93 -19.32
N ASN A 58 -13.33 6.83 -19.82
CA ASN A 58 -11.96 6.75 -20.31
C ASN A 58 -11.85 7.44 -21.68
N ALA A 59 -12.09 8.75 -21.74
CA ALA A 59 -11.83 9.55 -22.93
C ALA A 59 -10.34 9.45 -23.31
N GLY A 60 -10.06 9.58 -24.61
CA GLY A 60 -8.95 8.86 -25.21
C GLY A 60 -9.32 7.38 -25.31
N GLY A 61 -9.15 6.64 -24.22
CA GLY A 61 -9.29 5.17 -24.11
C GLY A 61 -7.96 4.50 -23.75
N GLY A 62 -7.16 5.18 -22.92
CA GLY A 62 -5.82 4.73 -22.52
C GLY A 62 -5.84 3.51 -21.60
N PRO A 63 -4.70 2.81 -21.49
CA PRO A 63 -4.56 1.72 -20.54
C PRO A 63 -4.72 2.18 -19.09
N LEU A 64 -4.94 1.21 -18.21
CA LEU A 64 -4.69 1.32 -16.78
C LEU A 64 -3.33 0.67 -16.50
N HIS A 65 -2.55 1.22 -15.57
CA HIS A 65 -1.16 0.80 -15.33
C HIS A 65 -1.02 0.03 -14.01
N PRO A 66 0.17 -0.50 -13.62
CA PRO A 66 0.36 -1.16 -12.32
C PRO A 66 -0.05 -0.30 -11.12
N PHE A 67 0.04 1.04 -11.22
CA PHE A 67 -0.44 1.95 -10.18
C PHE A 67 -1.98 1.97 -10.02
N ASP A 68 -2.73 1.56 -11.05
CA ASP A 68 -4.19 1.47 -11.07
C ASP A 68 -4.73 0.13 -10.56
N ALA A 69 -3.88 -0.91 -10.42
CA ALA A 69 -4.31 -2.29 -10.16
C ALA A 69 -5.29 -2.44 -8.97
N ASN A 70 -5.16 -1.59 -7.94
CA ASN A 70 -6.00 -1.59 -6.74
C ASN A 70 -7.15 -0.55 -6.78
N GLN A 71 -7.34 0.16 -7.89
CA GLN A 71 -8.38 1.17 -8.10
C GLN A 71 -9.66 0.57 -8.71
N THR A 72 -10.80 1.21 -8.46
CA THR A 72 -12.12 0.66 -8.87
C THR A 72 -12.28 0.61 -10.40
N GLN A 73 -11.52 1.43 -11.13
CA GLN A 73 -11.41 1.36 -12.59
C GLN A 73 -10.89 0.03 -13.15
N MET A 74 -10.19 -0.81 -12.37
CA MET A 74 -9.84 -2.16 -12.82
C MET A 74 -11.05 -3.10 -12.98
N ILE A 75 -12.22 -2.76 -12.43
CA ILE A 75 -13.41 -3.60 -12.56
C ILE A 75 -13.92 -3.55 -14.01
N CYS A 76 -14.22 -2.35 -14.52
CA CYS A 76 -14.84 -2.13 -15.85
C CYS A 76 -14.39 -0.79 -16.50
N ALA A 77 -13.09 -0.51 -16.52
CA ALA A 77 -12.45 0.74 -16.99
C ALA A 77 -12.73 2.02 -16.16
N LYS A 78 -12.02 3.09 -16.52
CA LYS A 78 -11.96 4.39 -15.84
C LYS A 78 -13.33 5.08 -15.79
N GLY A 79 -13.85 5.29 -14.59
CA GLY A 79 -15.21 5.83 -14.40
C GLY A 79 -16.29 4.97 -15.06
N GLY A 80 -16.13 3.64 -15.01
CA GLY A 80 -17.08 2.68 -15.58
C GLY A 80 -18.48 2.76 -14.95
N SER A 81 -19.52 2.37 -15.70
CA SER A 81 -20.87 2.15 -15.14
C SER A 81 -21.71 1.17 -15.97
N ASN A 82 -22.75 0.64 -15.35
CA ASN A 82 -23.62 -0.44 -15.81
C ASN A 82 -24.21 -0.19 -17.20
N ALA A 83 -24.15 -1.18 -18.10
CA ALA A 83 -24.85 -1.12 -19.38
C ALA A 83 -26.38 -1.18 -19.22
N ASN A 84 -27.12 -0.51 -20.12
CA ASN A 84 -28.59 -0.44 -20.04
C ASN A 84 -29.32 -1.74 -20.40
N ILE A 85 -28.69 -2.60 -21.21
CA ILE A 85 -29.24 -3.91 -21.58
C ILE A 85 -28.25 -5.04 -21.29
N SER A 86 -28.75 -6.27 -21.26
CA SER A 86 -27.96 -7.50 -21.12
C SER A 86 -28.16 -8.37 -22.36
N ALA A 87 -27.08 -8.64 -23.12
CA ALA A 87 -27.17 -9.35 -24.39
C ALA A 87 -27.56 -10.83 -24.19
N PRO A 88 -28.58 -11.34 -24.90
CA PRO A 88 -29.05 -12.72 -24.74
C PRO A 88 -28.03 -13.71 -25.30
N VAL A 89 -27.66 -14.70 -24.48
CA VAL A 89 -26.74 -15.79 -24.83
C VAL A 89 -27.24 -17.10 -24.24
N ALA A 90 -27.17 -18.19 -25.00
CA ALA A 90 -27.42 -19.52 -24.42
C ALA A 90 -26.34 -19.89 -23.38
N ALA A 91 -26.70 -20.64 -22.34
CA ALA A 91 -25.71 -21.42 -21.58
C ALA A 91 -25.04 -22.42 -22.53
N GLY A 92 -23.72 -22.34 -22.71
CA GLY A 92 -23.04 -23.06 -23.78
C GLY A 92 -23.14 -22.37 -25.14
N GLY A 93 -23.44 -21.08 -25.20
CA GLY A 93 -23.29 -20.22 -26.38
C GLY A 93 -21.92 -19.51 -26.40
N ASP A 94 -21.67 -18.81 -27.51
CA ASP A 94 -20.47 -18.02 -27.74
C ASP A 94 -20.77 -16.52 -27.69
N VAL A 95 -19.89 -15.75 -27.05
CA VAL A 95 -19.86 -14.29 -27.14
C VAL A 95 -18.58 -13.90 -27.87
N ARG A 96 -18.70 -13.31 -29.06
CA ARG A 96 -17.53 -12.80 -29.79
C ARG A 96 -17.35 -11.31 -29.48
N LEU A 97 -16.15 -10.92 -29.09
CA LEU A 97 -15.75 -9.56 -28.78
C LEU A 97 -14.69 -9.16 -29.79
N ARG A 98 -14.83 -8.01 -30.47
CA ARG A 98 -13.77 -7.49 -31.33
C ARG A 98 -13.14 -6.25 -30.74
N TRP A 99 -11.84 -6.34 -30.47
CA TRP A 99 -11.01 -5.23 -30.03
C TRP A 99 -10.42 -4.51 -31.23
N TRP A 100 -10.65 -3.20 -31.30
CA TRP A 100 -9.96 -2.28 -32.18
C TRP A 100 -9.46 -1.10 -31.35
N MET A 101 -8.54 -0.32 -31.93
CA MET A 101 -8.33 1.04 -31.49
C MET A 101 -9.41 1.94 -32.12
N ILE A 102 -9.59 3.16 -31.62
CA ILE A 102 -10.48 4.11 -32.30
C ILE A 102 -9.92 4.44 -33.69
N ASP A 103 -10.80 4.29 -34.70
CA ASP A 103 -10.57 4.37 -36.15
C ASP A 103 -9.48 3.46 -36.78
N GLN A 104 -8.91 2.50 -36.04
CA GLN A 104 -7.86 1.61 -36.56
C GLN A 104 -7.80 0.24 -35.87
N ALA A 105 -7.16 -0.74 -36.50
CA ALA A 105 -7.00 -2.08 -35.92
C ALA A 105 -6.14 -2.07 -34.63
N TRP A 106 -6.24 -3.13 -33.81
CA TRP A 106 -5.37 -3.30 -32.64
C TRP A 106 -3.88 -3.34 -33.04
N PRO A 107 -2.95 -2.69 -32.32
CA PRO A 107 -1.57 -2.54 -32.80
C PRO A 107 -0.80 -3.85 -32.72
N VAL A 108 -0.05 -4.16 -33.78
CA VAL A 108 0.70 -5.41 -33.92
C VAL A 108 1.80 -5.59 -32.85
N GLY A 109 2.27 -4.50 -32.23
CA GLY A 109 3.27 -4.54 -31.15
C GLY A 109 2.70 -4.59 -29.73
N HIS A 110 1.38 -4.60 -29.53
CA HIS A 110 0.76 -4.69 -28.19
C HIS A 110 0.60 -6.16 -27.76
N HIS A 111 1.73 -6.86 -27.64
CA HIS A 111 1.80 -8.28 -27.29
C HIS A 111 1.45 -8.55 -25.82
N GLY A 112 0.67 -9.62 -25.56
CA GLY A 112 0.49 -10.14 -24.19
C GLY A 112 -0.73 -11.07 -24.01
N PRO A 113 -1.08 -11.42 -22.76
CA PRO A 113 -2.19 -12.31 -22.46
C PRO A 113 -3.56 -11.65 -22.59
N ILE A 114 -4.57 -12.49 -22.84
CA ILE A 114 -5.99 -12.14 -22.84
C ILE A 114 -6.68 -13.00 -21.77
N ILE A 115 -7.53 -12.38 -20.94
CA ILE A 115 -8.21 -13.04 -19.83
C ILE A 115 -9.69 -12.66 -19.80
N SER A 116 -10.56 -13.64 -19.53
CA SER A 116 -12.01 -13.45 -19.42
C SER A 116 -12.51 -13.92 -18.05
N TYR A 117 -13.40 -13.12 -17.45
CA TYR A 117 -13.97 -13.36 -16.13
C TYR A 117 -15.49 -13.15 -16.15
N LEU A 118 -16.21 -13.87 -15.29
CA LEU A 118 -17.66 -13.75 -15.15
C LEU A 118 -18.05 -13.51 -13.69
N ALA A 119 -18.92 -12.54 -13.45
CA ALA A 119 -19.61 -12.35 -12.17
C ALA A 119 -21.13 -12.41 -12.40
N SER A 120 -21.89 -12.97 -11.46
CA SER A 120 -23.36 -12.85 -11.50
C SER A 120 -23.79 -11.50 -10.94
N CYS A 121 -24.76 -10.87 -11.59
CA CYS A 121 -25.35 -9.62 -11.13
C CYS A 121 -26.34 -9.84 -9.95
N ASN A 122 -26.72 -11.10 -9.66
CA ASN A 122 -27.72 -11.47 -8.63
C ASN A 122 -29.06 -10.71 -8.74
N GLY A 123 -29.38 -10.29 -9.97
CA GLY A 123 -30.40 -9.31 -10.31
C GLY A 123 -30.07 -8.71 -11.69
N PRO A 124 -30.75 -7.64 -12.14
CA PRO A 124 -30.44 -6.98 -13.40
C PRO A 124 -29.05 -6.36 -13.40
N CYS A 125 -28.25 -6.57 -14.45
CA CYS A 125 -26.93 -5.96 -14.54
C CYS A 125 -26.97 -4.43 -14.73
N ALA A 126 -28.10 -3.87 -15.17
CA ALA A 126 -28.32 -2.42 -15.27
C ALA A 126 -28.32 -1.69 -13.91
N SER A 127 -28.41 -2.41 -12.78
CA SER A 127 -28.49 -1.81 -11.44
C SER A 127 -27.64 -2.51 -10.37
N VAL A 128 -26.62 -3.29 -10.76
CA VAL A 128 -25.71 -3.98 -9.82
C VAL A 128 -24.59 -3.06 -9.34
N ASP A 129 -24.27 -3.07 -8.05
CA ASP A 129 -23.04 -2.42 -7.55
C ASP A 129 -21.81 -3.17 -8.08
N MET A 130 -21.00 -2.49 -8.89
CA MET A 130 -19.80 -3.08 -9.49
C MET A 130 -18.77 -3.56 -8.45
N THR A 131 -18.74 -2.95 -7.26
CA THR A 131 -17.79 -3.28 -6.19
C THR A 131 -18.18 -4.55 -5.44
N GLU A 132 -19.47 -4.92 -5.48
CA GLU A 132 -19.98 -6.18 -4.93
C GLU A 132 -19.81 -7.38 -5.87
N LEU A 133 -19.50 -7.16 -7.15
CA LEU A 133 -19.32 -8.21 -8.16
C LEU A 133 -18.22 -9.21 -7.76
N LYS A 134 -18.56 -10.50 -7.81
CA LYS A 134 -17.68 -11.62 -7.47
C LYS A 134 -17.29 -12.38 -8.73
N PHE A 135 -16.14 -12.03 -9.29
CA PHE A 135 -15.62 -12.60 -10.52
C PHE A 135 -14.96 -13.97 -10.31
N VAL A 136 -15.31 -14.93 -11.16
CA VAL A 136 -14.49 -16.12 -11.44
C VAL A 136 -13.84 -15.99 -12.80
N LYS A 137 -12.64 -16.54 -12.97
CA LYS A 137 -12.00 -16.65 -14.30
C LYS A 137 -12.76 -17.69 -15.14
N LEU A 138 -13.08 -17.37 -16.38
CA LEU A 138 -13.66 -18.30 -17.36
C LEU A 138 -12.57 -18.92 -18.25
N ASP A 139 -11.67 -18.08 -18.75
CA ASP A 139 -10.73 -18.37 -19.82
C ASP A 139 -9.49 -17.48 -19.65
N GLU A 140 -8.32 -18.02 -20.00
CA GLU A 140 -7.08 -17.25 -20.10
C GLU A 140 -6.15 -17.86 -21.13
N ARG A 141 -5.46 -16.98 -21.87
CA ARG A 141 -4.48 -17.40 -22.87
C ARG A 141 -3.34 -16.39 -22.89
N GLY A 142 -2.11 -16.89 -22.85
CA GLY A 142 -0.90 -16.08 -22.73
C GLY A 142 0.05 -16.26 -23.90
N TRP A 143 1.31 -16.54 -23.59
CA TRP A 143 2.34 -16.86 -24.57
C TRP A 143 2.07 -18.24 -25.19
N LEU A 144 2.21 -18.35 -26.51
CA LEU A 144 1.84 -19.54 -27.29
C LEU A 144 3.04 -20.18 -28.00
N ASN A 145 4.00 -19.38 -28.48
CA ASN A 145 5.20 -19.88 -29.16
C ASN A 145 6.36 -18.86 -29.12
N SER A 146 7.59 -19.33 -29.01
CA SER A 146 8.82 -18.53 -29.13
C SER A 146 9.48 -18.59 -30.51
N SER A 147 9.05 -19.51 -31.38
CA SER A 147 9.86 -19.97 -32.53
C SER A 147 9.95 -19.02 -33.73
N THR A 148 9.07 -18.01 -33.82
CA THR A 148 8.90 -17.19 -35.04
C THR A 148 8.89 -15.67 -34.80
N TYR A 149 8.99 -15.23 -33.55
CA TYR A 149 8.95 -13.81 -33.16
C TYR A 149 10.01 -13.55 -32.09
N THR A 150 10.74 -12.45 -32.20
CA THR A 150 11.72 -11.99 -31.19
C THR A 150 11.09 -11.72 -29.83
N GLU A 151 9.81 -11.35 -29.82
CA GLU A 151 9.02 -11.06 -28.61
C GLU A 151 8.00 -12.18 -28.28
N GLY A 152 8.00 -13.26 -29.07
CA GLY A 152 7.04 -14.36 -28.96
C GLY A 152 5.70 -14.12 -29.68
N TYR A 153 4.90 -15.19 -29.80
CA TYR A 153 3.53 -15.16 -30.30
C TYR A 153 2.57 -15.33 -29.12
N TRP A 154 1.60 -14.44 -28.96
CA TRP A 154 0.72 -14.33 -27.81
C TRP A 154 -0.77 -14.42 -28.20
N ALA A 155 -1.64 -14.49 -27.19
CA ALA A 155 -3.10 -14.45 -27.39
C ALA A 155 -3.57 -13.19 -28.16
N THR A 156 -2.95 -12.03 -27.94
CA THR A 156 -3.17 -10.81 -28.73
C THR A 156 -2.87 -11.00 -30.21
N ASP A 157 -1.85 -11.78 -30.57
CA ASP A 157 -1.46 -11.98 -31.97
C ASP A 157 -2.42 -12.91 -32.70
N GLU A 158 -3.01 -13.88 -32.00
CA GLU A 158 -4.13 -14.68 -32.52
C GLU A 158 -5.41 -13.85 -32.65
N MET A 159 -5.67 -12.94 -31.70
CA MET A 159 -6.77 -11.98 -31.78
C MET A 159 -6.60 -11.04 -33.00
N ILE A 160 -5.41 -10.47 -33.21
CA ILE A 160 -5.07 -9.64 -34.37
C ILE A 160 -5.28 -10.43 -35.67
N ALA A 161 -4.75 -11.65 -35.76
CA ALA A 161 -4.93 -12.52 -36.93
C ALA A 161 -6.41 -12.82 -37.23
N ASN A 162 -7.24 -12.93 -36.18
CA ASN A 162 -8.70 -13.04 -36.28
C ASN A 162 -9.43 -11.69 -36.45
N ASN A 163 -8.80 -10.70 -37.11
CA ASN A 163 -9.34 -9.36 -37.37
C ASN A 163 -9.79 -8.64 -36.07
N GLY A 164 -8.97 -8.72 -35.02
CA GLY A 164 -9.24 -8.18 -33.69
C GLY A 164 -10.24 -8.99 -32.85
N SER A 165 -10.69 -10.17 -33.30
CA SER A 165 -11.77 -10.91 -32.64
C SER A 165 -11.28 -11.96 -31.64
N TRP A 166 -11.82 -11.93 -30.41
CA TRP A 166 -11.78 -13.03 -29.44
C TRP A 166 -13.17 -13.65 -29.27
N THR A 167 -13.25 -14.92 -28.87
CA THR A 167 -14.54 -15.60 -28.61
C THR A 167 -14.52 -16.25 -27.24
N VAL A 168 -15.46 -15.86 -26.37
CA VAL A 168 -15.61 -16.38 -25.01
C VAL A 168 -16.77 -17.38 -24.98
N ARG A 169 -16.49 -18.62 -24.55
CA ARG A 169 -17.50 -19.67 -24.37
C ARG A 169 -18.21 -19.52 -23.03
N ILE A 170 -19.53 -19.39 -23.03
CA ILE A 170 -20.32 -19.39 -21.80
C ILE A 170 -20.45 -20.83 -21.27
N PRO A 171 -20.27 -21.10 -19.96
CA PRO A 171 -20.30 -22.47 -19.45
C PRO A 171 -21.65 -23.18 -19.72
N PRO A 172 -21.65 -24.43 -20.23
CA PRO A 172 -22.86 -25.11 -20.72
C PRO A 172 -23.87 -25.53 -19.65
N GLN A 173 -23.51 -25.45 -18.37
CA GLN A 173 -24.41 -25.70 -17.25
C GLN A 173 -24.70 -24.44 -16.41
N LEU A 174 -24.27 -23.25 -16.85
CA LEU A 174 -24.51 -22.01 -16.11
C LEU A 174 -26.02 -21.75 -15.98
N ALA A 175 -26.46 -21.39 -14.77
CA ALA A 175 -27.86 -21.07 -14.51
C ALA A 175 -28.34 -19.85 -15.32
N PRO A 176 -29.61 -19.79 -15.75
CA PRO A 176 -30.18 -18.59 -16.34
C PRO A 176 -30.16 -17.41 -15.38
N GLY A 177 -29.91 -16.21 -15.91
CA GLY A 177 -29.78 -14.98 -15.13
C GLY A 177 -28.90 -13.96 -15.83
N GLU A 178 -28.62 -12.83 -15.19
CA GLU A 178 -27.74 -11.81 -15.74
C GLU A 178 -26.35 -11.81 -15.08
N TYR A 179 -25.33 -11.58 -15.92
CA TYR A 179 -23.92 -11.71 -15.60
C TYR A 179 -23.08 -10.61 -16.25
N VAL A 180 -22.03 -10.14 -15.56
CA VAL A 180 -21.00 -9.28 -16.16
C VAL A 180 -19.87 -10.16 -16.68
N LEU A 181 -19.66 -10.17 -17.99
CA LEU A 181 -18.43 -10.64 -18.62
C LEU A 181 -17.42 -9.50 -18.60
N ARG A 182 -16.41 -9.60 -17.74
CA ARG A 182 -15.22 -8.73 -17.77
C ARG A 182 -14.17 -9.40 -18.65
N HIS A 183 -13.68 -8.68 -19.64
CA HIS A 183 -12.70 -9.17 -20.60
C HIS A 183 -11.55 -8.17 -20.69
N GLU A 184 -10.32 -8.68 -20.70
CA GLU A 184 -9.12 -7.90 -20.42
C GLU A 184 -7.96 -8.34 -21.32
N ILE A 185 -7.34 -7.36 -21.98
CA ILE A 185 -6.03 -7.50 -22.61
C ILE A 185 -4.99 -6.92 -21.64
N ILE A 186 -3.83 -7.58 -21.53
CA ILE A 186 -2.66 -7.02 -20.85
C ILE A 186 -1.54 -6.89 -21.89
N ALA A 187 -1.16 -5.67 -22.26
CA ALA A 187 -0.04 -5.43 -23.18
C ALA A 187 1.27 -5.27 -22.39
N LEU A 188 2.32 -5.96 -22.84
CA LEU A 188 3.62 -6.05 -22.16
C LEU A 188 4.70 -5.20 -22.83
N HIS A 189 4.33 -4.42 -23.84
CA HIS A 189 5.25 -3.75 -24.77
C HIS A 189 6.06 -2.59 -24.16
N VAL A 190 5.64 -2.08 -22.99
CA VAL A 190 6.39 -1.13 -22.15
C VAL A 190 6.81 -1.72 -20.79
N ALA A 191 6.59 -3.02 -20.57
CA ALA A 191 6.94 -3.69 -19.31
C ALA A 191 8.45 -3.96 -19.19
N PHE A 192 9.18 -4.03 -20.31
CA PHE A 192 10.63 -4.27 -20.34
C PHE A 192 11.47 -2.98 -20.46
N THR A 193 10.87 -1.85 -20.82
CA THR A 193 11.57 -0.56 -21.02
C THR A 193 11.95 0.13 -19.70
N SER A 194 11.69 -0.52 -18.57
CA SER A 194 11.73 0.07 -17.23
C SER A 194 12.60 -0.73 -16.26
N THR A 195 13.45 -0.03 -15.51
CA THR A 195 14.54 -0.61 -14.71
C THR A 195 14.10 -0.99 -13.29
N GLY A 196 13.50 -2.17 -13.15
CA GLY A 196 13.25 -2.81 -11.86
C GLY A 196 11.95 -3.61 -11.82
N PRO A 197 11.72 -4.42 -10.77
CA PRO A 197 10.57 -5.32 -10.69
C PRO A 197 9.20 -4.63 -10.55
N TYR A 198 9.16 -3.30 -10.33
CA TYR A 198 7.94 -2.53 -10.10
C TYR A 198 7.97 -1.19 -10.85
N SER A 199 7.81 -1.27 -12.16
CA SER A 199 7.62 -0.11 -13.04
C SER A 199 6.28 0.58 -12.78
N LEU A 200 6.24 1.91 -12.96
CA LEU A 200 4.99 2.70 -12.85
C LEU A 200 4.15 2.61 -14.13
N ASP A 201 4.78 2.54 -15.30
CA ASP A 201 4.11 2.39 -16.60
C ASP A 201 3.86 0.89 -16.89
N GLY A 202 4.92 0.08 -16.74
CA GLY A 202 4.88 -1.38 -16.61
C GLY A 202 4.03 -2.14 -17.64
N ALA A 203 3.10 -2.96 -17.15
CA ALA A 203 2.15 -3.69 -18.00
C ALA A 203 0.84 -2.90 -18.10
N GLU A 204 0.34 -2.76 -19.33
CA GLU A 204 -0.85 -1.98 -19.66
C GLU A 204 -2.10 -2.85 -19.65
N PHE A 205 -3.07 -2.54 -18.80
CA PHE A 205 -4.32 -3.26 -18.68
C PHE A 205 -5.46 -2.56 -19.42
N TYR A 206 -6.19 -3.31 -20.23
CA TYR A 206 -7.40 -2.86 -20.93
C TYR A 206 -8.63 -3.68 -20.47
N PRO A 207 -9.16 -3.45 -19.26
CA PRO A 207 -10.35 -4.16 -18.78
C PRO A 207 -11.63 -3.50 -19.29
N GLN A 208 -12.50 -4.23 -19.97
CA GLN A 208 -13.85 -3.78 -20.31
C GLN A 208 -14.91 -4.82 -19.93
N CYS A 209 -16.17 -4.38 -19.80
CA CYS A 209 -17.27 -5.19 -19.31
C CYS A 209 -18.46 -5.21 -20.27
N VAL A 210 -19.12 -6.36 -20.35
CA VAL A 210 -20.32 -6.60 -21.14
C VAL A 210 -21.38 -7.26 -20.24
N SER A 211 -22.58 -6.68 -20.22
CA SER A 211 -23.74 -7.29 -19.57
C SER A 211 -24.31 -8.41 -20.45
N LEU A 212 -24.43 -9.61 -19.91
CA LEU A 212 -24.98 -10.79 -20.58
C LEU A 212 -26.21 -11.31 -19.86
N LYS A 213 -27.22 -11.72 -20.62
CA LYS A 213 -28.39 -12.44 -20.14
C LYS A 213 -28.28 -13.89 -20.58
N VAL A 214 -27.95 -14.78 -19.65
CA VAL A 214 -27.78 -16.21 -19.90
C VAL A 214 -29.16 -16.87 -19.88
N GLU A 215 -29.45 -17.63 -20.93
CA GLU A 215 -30.73 -18.29 -21.18
C GLU A 215 -30.55 -19.81 -21.34
N GLY A 216 -31.57 -20.60 -21.00
CA GLY A 216 -31.55 -22.06 -21.08
C GLY A 216 -32.05 -22.74 -19.81
N SER A 217 -31.45 -23.89 -19.46
CA SER A 217 -31.88 -24.75 -18.34
C SER A 217 -30.71 -25.24 -17.45
N GLY A 218 -29.58 -24.53 -17.47
CA GLY A 218 -28.45 -24.82 -16.59
C GLY A 218 -28.77 -24.61 -15.11
N THR A 219 -27.94 -25.16 -14.23
CA THR A 219 -28.17 -25.22 -12.78
C THR A 219 -26.95 -24.86 -11.93
N LYS A 220 -25.79 -24.57 -12.54
CA LYS A 220 -24.57 -24.18 -11.84
C LYS A 220 -24.57 -22.67 -11.59
N THR A 221 -24.39 -22.27 -10.34
CA THR A 221 -24.21 -20.89 -9.91
C THR A 221 -22.74 -20.59 -9.60
N ILE A 222 -22.36 -19.31 -9.61
CA ILE A 222 -21.00 -18.86 -9.26
C ILE A 222 -20.88 -18.77 -7.74
N THR A 223 -20.10 -19.64 -7.12
CA THR A 223 -19.97 -19.72 -5.64
C THR A 223 -18.61 -19.29 -5.09
N GLN A 224 -17.55 -19.27 -5.91
CA GLN A 224 -16.17 -19.00 -5.47
C GLN A 224 -15.59 -17.68 -6.03
N GLY A 225 -16.44 -16.79 -6.56
CA GLY A 225 -15.99 -15.54 -7.15
C GLY A 225 -15.34 -14.60 -6.14
N ARG A 226 -14.27 -13.91 -6.56
CA ARG A 226 -13.56 -12.90 -5.77
C ARG A 226 -14.09 -11.51 -6.12
N LYS A 227 -14.30 -10.66 -5.10
CA LYS A 227 -14.39 -9.21 -5.32
C LYS A 227 -13.04 -8.67 -5.79
N LYS A 228 -13.04 -7.48 -6.39
CA LYS A 228 -11.84 -6.65 -6.52
C LYS A 228 -11.15 -6.53 -5.15
N MET A 229 -9.85 -6.81 -5.09
CA MET A 229 -9.06 -6.45 -3.90
C MET A 229 -8.85 -4.93 -3.91
N GLY A 230 -9.30 -4.26 -2.85
CA GLY A 230 -8.83 -2.91 -2.54
C GLY A 230 -7.51 -2.96 -1.77
N LEU A 231 -6.83 -1.83 -1.65
CA LEU A 231 -5.88 -1.64 -0.56
C LEU A 231 -6.62 -1.82 0.77
N ARG A 232 -6.01 -2.53 1.72
CA ARG A 232 -6.57 -2.66 3.07
C ARG A 232 -6.56 -1.28 3.74
N THR A 233 -7.73 -0.79 4.11
CA THR A 233 -7.92 0.50 4.81
C THR A 233 -7.67 0.43 6.32
N GLY A 234 -7.23 -0.73 6.81
CA GLY A 234 -7.20 -1.04 8.25
C GLY A 234 -8.58 -1.39 8.82
N TYR A 235 -8.59 -1.76 10.09
CA TYR A 235 -9.76 -2.14 10.88
C TYR A 235 -10.24 -0.97 11.75
N THR A 236 -11.51 -1.01 12.15
CA THR A 236 -12.08 -0.13 13.18
C THR A 236 -12.29 -0.95 14.46
N HIS A 237 -11.92 -0.40 15.61
CA HIS A 237 -12.15 -1.00 16.92
C HIS A 237 -13.25 -0.27 17.69
N GLU A 238 -13.93 -0.99 18.57
CA GLU A 238 -14.66 -0.40 19.70
C GLU A 238 -13.69 0.32 20.66
N ASP A 239 -14.21 1.03 21.65
CA ASP A 239 -13.38 1.67 22.69
C ASP A 239 -12.62 0.64 23.55
N ALA A 240 -11.61 1.12 24.30
CA ALA A 240 -10.74 0.26 25.08
C ALA A 240 -11.57 -0.58 26.06
N PHE A 241 -11.43 -1.90 26.00
CA PHE A 241 -12.19 -2.81 26.85
C PHE A 241 -11.69 -2.80 28.31
N GLU A 242 -10.50 -2.25 28.51
CA GLU A 242 -9.78 -2.03 29.77
C GLU A 242 -8.63 -1.04 29.48
N SER A 243 -8.39 -0.08 30.38
CA SER A 243 -7.25 0.83 30.34
C SER A 243 -6.92 1.33 31.75
N GLY A 244 -5.68 1.75 32.00
CA GLY A 244 -5.28 2.18 33.34
C GLY A 244 -3.79 2.49 33.50
N TYR A 245 -3.44 2.87 34.73
CA TYR A 245 -2.08 3.18 35.16
C TYR A 245 -1.38 1.95 35.76
N LEU A 246 -0.11 1.78 35.42
CA LEU A 246 0.81 0.81 36.03
C LEU A 246 2.01 1.54 36.63
N GLN A 247 2.19 1.47 37.95
CA GLN A 247 3.39 1.97 38.63
C GLN A 247 4.58 1.07 38.27
N VAL A 248 5.63 1.66 37.69
CA VAL A 248 6.82 0.93 37.20
C VAL A 248 8.11 1.29 37.95
N THR A 249 8.19 2.51 38.49
CA THR A 249 9.21 2.93 39.50
C THR A 249 8.53 3.76 40.58
N GLU A 250 9.26 4.27 41.58
CA GLU A 250 8.70 5.25 42.53
C GLU A 250 8.29 6.57 41.84
N LEU A 251 8.94 6.92 40.72
CA LEU A 251 8.69 8.14 39.96
C LEU A 251 7.59 7.97 38.90
N HIS A 252 7.60 6.88 38.15
CA HIS A 252 6.80 6.71 36.92
C HIS A 252 5.59 5.79 37.08
N GLN A 253 4.44 6.24 36.56
CA GLN A 253 3.32 5.39 36.18
C GLN A 253 3.08 5.48 34.67
N VAL A 254 3.14 4.33 33.98
CA VAL A 254 2.81 4.25 32.55
C VAL A 254 1.32 3.96 32.34
N TYR A 255 0.72 4.54 31.31
CA TYR A 255 -0.68 4.29 30.96
C TYR A 255 -0.80 3.29 29.83
N PHE A 256 -1.72 2.33 29.95
CA PHE A 256 -1.97 1.31 28.93
C PHE A 256 -3.45 1.23 28.55
N TYR A 257 -3.69 0.71 27.34
CA TYR A 257 -5.03 0.44 26.80
C TYR A 257 -5.07 -0.98 26.23
N GLN A 258 -6.24 -1.62 26.27
CA GLN A 258 -6.49 -2.90 25.62
C GLN A 258 -7.70 -2.83 24.69
N TYR A 259 -7.53 -3.26 23.45
CA TYR A 259 -8.54 -3.21 22.39
C TYR A 259 -8.75 -4.57 21.71
N GLY A 260 -9.89 -4.71 21.03
CA GLY A 260 -10.22 -5.92 20.26
C GLY A 260 -10.71 -7.07 21.16
N LYS A 261 -10.26 -8.28 20.87
CA LYS A 261 -10.73 -9.52 21.50
C LYS A 261 -10.01 -9.76 22.83
N ARG A 262 -10.75 -9.74 23.94
CA ARG A 262 -10.21 -10.01 25.30
C ARG A 262 -9.35 -11.28 25.39
N ASN A 263 -9.80 -12.36 24.75
CA ASN A 263 -9.09 -13.64 24.65
C ASN A 263 -8.47 -13.84 23.25
N GLY A 264 -7.98 -12.76 22.65
CA GLY A 264 -7.32 -12.76 21.35
C GLY A 264 -5.81 -12.97 21.45
N LYS A 265 -5.15 -13.08 20.30
CA LYS A 265 -3.68 -13.17 20.21
C LYS A 265 -3.06 -11.87 20.75
N PRO A 266 -2.17 -11.89 21.76
CA PRO A 266 -1.66 -10.68 22.41
C PRO A 266 -0.62 -9.96 21.53
N VAL A 267 -0.84 -8.68 21.25
CA VAL A 267 0.09 -7.82 20.49
C VAL A 267 0.45 -6.61 21.33
N ILE A 268 1.75 -6.29 21.41
CA ILE A 268 2.22 -5.00 21.95
C ILE A 268 2.54 -4.05 20.79
N PHE A 269 1.98 -2.84 20.85
CA PHE A 269 2.27 -1.75 19.92
C PHE A 269 3.21 -0.72 20.57
N SER A 270 4.38 -0.52 19.96
CA SER A 270 5.34 0.54 20.32
C SER A 270 5.11 1.77 19.43
N HIS A 271 4.77 2.90 20.04
CA HIS A 271 4.54 4.16 19.31
C HIS A 271 5.85 4.79 18.79
N GLY A 272 5.74 5.63 17.75
CA GLY A 272 6.86 6.40 17.21
C GLY A 272 7.25 7.60 18.08
N GLY A 273 8.10 8.49 17.57
CA GLY A 273 8.68 9.58 18.35
C GLY A 273 10.17 9.32 18.66
N PRO A 274 10.63 9.28 19.93
CA PRO A 274 9.87 9.25 21.18
C PRO A 274 8.95 10.46 21.45
N GLY A 275 8.11 10.35 22.48
CA GLY A 275 7.21 11.43 22.93
C GLY A 275 5.76 11.39 22.43
N THR A 276 5.44 10.68 21.33
CA THR A 276 4.14 10.89 20.62
C THR A 276 2.89 10.33 21.32
N GLY A 277 3.02 9.28 22.14
CA GLY A 277 1.90 8.58 22.78
C GLY A 277 1.05 7.74 21.82
N CYS A 278 0.20 6.88 22.39
CA CYS A 278 -0.75 6.05 21.66
C CYS A 278 -2.11 6.73 21.47
N LYS A 279 -2.81 6.34 20.40
CA LYS A 279 -4.17 6.78 20.05
C LYS A 279 -4.97 5.60 19.52
N LYS A 280 -6.30 5.68 19.55
CA LYS A 280 -7.18 4.57 19.13
C LYS A 280 -6.90 4.12 17.68
N GLU A 281 -6.50 5.04 16.80
CA GLU A 281 -6.15 4.73 15.41
C GLU A 281 -4.91 3.83 15.27
N ASN A 282 -4.06 3.71 16.28
CA ASN A 282 -2.93 2.76 16.25
C ASN A 282 -3.38 1.29 16.23
N THR A 283 -4.64 1.01 16.59
CA THR A 283 -5.24 -0.32 16.47
C THR A 283 -5.51 -0.76 15.03
N MET A 284 -5.52 0.16 14.06
CA MET A 284 -6.05 -0.08 12.71
C MET A 284 -5.35 -1.19 11.90
N PHE A 285 -4.17 -1.65 12.32
CA PHE A 285 -3.43 -2.73 11.65
C PHE A 285 -3.97 -4.12 11.98
N PHE A 286 -4.73 -4.28 13.07
CA PHE A 286 -5.03 -5.57 13.68
C PHE A 286 -6.52 -5.93 13.54
N ASP A 287 -6.85 -7.17 13.17
CA ASP A 287 -8.24 -7.64 13.17
C ASP A 287 -8.80 -7.76 14.60
N PRO A 288 -9.86 -7.01 14.98
CA PRO A 288 -10.46 -7.07 16.31
C PRO A 288 -11.11 -8.41 16.65
N ALA A 289 -11.38 -9.28 15.67
CA ALA A 289 -11.88 -10.65 15.87
C ALA A 289 -10.73 -11.68 16.11
N ILE A 290 -9.47 -11.28 15.93
CA ILE A 290 -8.29 -12.12 16.12
C ILE A 290 -7.47 -11.67 17.34
N TYR A 291 -7.20 -10.37 17.45
CA TYR A 291 -6.15 -9.84 18.33
C TYR A 291 -6.65 -9.20 19.64
N ARG A 292 -5.86 -9.37 20.70
CA ARG A 292 -5.86 -8.59 21.93
C ARG A 292 -4.76 -7.54 21.77
N VAL A 293 -5.11 -6.32 21.40
CA VAL A 293 -4.14 -5.25 21.10
C VAL A 293 -3.85 -4.45 22.35
N ILE A 294 -2.60 -4.43 22.80
CA ILE A 294 -2.10 -3.64 23.92
C ILE A 294 -1.42 -2.41 23.33
N LEU A 295 -1.88 -1.22 23.72
CA LEU A 295 -1.19 0.04 23.48
C LEU A 295 -0.57 0.53 24.80
N LEU A 296 0.64 1.07 24.75
CA LEU A 296 1.38 1.61 25.90
C LEU A 296 1.84 3.03 25.61
N ASP A 297 1.47 3.98 26.47
CA ASP A 297 2.08 5.30 26.51
C ASP A 297 3.42 5.20 27.25
N GLN A 298 4.53 5.49 26.58
CA GLN A 298 5.87 5.45 27.17
C GLN A 298 6.04 6.50 28.30
N ARG A 299 7.13 6.40 29.09
CA ARG A 299 7.40 7.36 30.17
C ARG A 299 7.38 8.80 29.67
N GLY A 300 6.64 9.66 30.37
CA GLY A 300 6.46 11.06 30.02
C GLY A 300 5.56 11.35 28.80
N THR A 301 4.99 10.35 28.12
CA THR A 301 4.17 10.51 26.90
C THR A 301 2.69 10.24 27.15
N GLY A 302 1.81 10.70 26.25
CA GLY A 302 0.38 10.37 26.28
C GLY A 302 -0.32 10.70 27.61
N LEU A 303 -0.88 9.69 28.27
CA LEU A 303 -1.45 9.79 29.62
C LEU A 303 -0.51 9.36 30.75
N SER A 304 0.70 8.88 30.45
CA SER A 304 1.71 8.47 31.44
C SER A 304 2.23 9.65 32.26
N ILE A 305 2.53 9.40 33.54
CA ILE A 305 2.90 10.44 34.50
C ILE A 305 4.26 10.16 35.18
N PRO A 306 5.08 11.20 35.42
CA PRO A 306 4.82 12.62 35.15
C PRO A 306 5.00 12.97 33.65
N ALA A 307 4.09 13.76 33.09
CA ALA A 307 4.15 14.15 31.68
C ALA A 307 5.41 15.00 31.38
N GLY A 308 6.11 14.69 30.30
CA GLY A 308 7.37 15.34 29.92
C GLY A 308 8.58 14.99 30.82
N GLU A 309 8.47 14.01 31.71
CA GLU A 309 9.58 13.61 32.59
C GLU A 309 10.71 12.90 31.82
N LEU A 310 11.95 13.29 32.12
CA LEU A 310 13.17 12.81 31.45
C LEU A 310 14.09 12.02 32.40
N ARG A 311 13.90 12.14 33.72
CA ARG A 311 14.61 11.31 34.71
C ARG A 311 14.11 9.88 34.59
N ASP A 312 15.02 8.91 34.66
CA ASP A 312 14.75 7.48 34.47
C ASP A 312 14.00 7.15 33.17
N ASN A 313 14.20 7.95 32.11
CA ASN A 313 13.56 7.76 30.81
C ASN A 313 14.63 7.39 29.76
N THR A 314 14.87 6.08 29.57
CA THR A 314 15.85 5.51 28.62
C THR A 314 15.31 4.26 27.95
N THR A 315 15.90 3.84 26.83
CA THR A 315 15.60 2.59 26.11
C THR A 315 15.36 1.40 27.02
N GLN A 316 16.27 1.13 27.96
CA GLN A 316 16.22 -0.05 28.84
C GLN A 316 15.12 0.09 29.92
N ALA A 317 14.85 1.32 30.37
CA ALA A 317 13.74 1.60 31.27
C ALA A 317 12.39 1.34 30.57
N LEU A 318 12.25 1.75 29.31
CA LEU A 318 11.07 1.50 28.48
C LEU A 318 10.91 0.01 28.11
N VAL A 319 12.01 -0.72 27.87
CA VAL A 319 11.99 -2.18 27.71
C VAL A 319 11.51 -2.87 28.99
N SER A 320 11.97 -2.40 30.16
CA SER A 320 11.53 -2.90 31.47
C SER A 320 10.04 -2.67 31.71
N ASP A 321 9.49 -1.53 31.25
CA ASP A 321 8.05 -1.23 31.36
C ASP A 321 7.19 -2.18 30.52
N ILE A 322 7.67 -2.60 29.33
CA ILE A 322 6.98 -3.58 28.51
C ILE A 322 6.92 -4.94 29.24
N GLU A 323 7.98 -5.37 29.92
CA GLU A 323 7.97 -6.59 30.73
C GLU A 323 7.09 -6.49 31.99
N ALA A 324 7.09 -5.33 32.65
CA ALA A 324 6.21 -5.05 33.77
C ALA A 324 4.74 -5.13 33.33
N LEU A 325 4.39 -4.53 32.19
CA LEU A 325 3.05 -4.58 31.61
C LEU A 325 2.68 -5.99 31.14
N ARG A 326 3.60 -6.71 30.46
CA ARG A 326 3.40 -8.11 30.04
C ARG A 326 3.01 -8.98 31.23
N THR A 327 3.75 -8.83 32.33
CA THR A 327 3.55 -9.57 33.57
C THR A 327 2.25 -9.18 34.28
N HIS A 328 1.96 -7.87 34.37
CA HIS A 328 0.70 -7.33 34.93
C HIS A 328 -0.53 -7.88 34.20
N LEU A 329 -0.50 -7.86 32.85
CA LEU A 329 -1.58 -8.35 31.98
C LEU A 329 -1.65 -9.88 31.85
N LYS A 330 -0.75 -10.60 32.54
CA LYS A 330 -0.62 -12.08 32.57
C LYS A 330 -0.47 -12.69 31.18
N ILE A 331 0.34 -12.04 30.34
CA ILE A 331 0.67 -12.49 28.99
C ILE A 331 1.99 -13.27 29.07
N GLU A 332 2.00 -14.55 28.71
CA GLU A 332 3.22 -15.37 28.81
C GLU A 332 4.28 -14.98 27.78
N LYS A 333 3.82 -14.71 26.55
CA LYS A 333 4.58 -14.39 25.35
C LYS A 333 3.70 -13.49 24.47
N TRP A 334 4.28 -12.50 23.78
CA TRP A 334 3.57 -11.73 22.77
C TRP A 334 3.45 -12.56 21.49
N HIS A 335 2.27 -12.63 20.90
CA HIS A 335 2.09 -13.21 19.56
C HIS A 335 2.84 -12.36 18.52
N MET A 336 2.82 -11.03 18.70
CA MET A 336 3.52 -10.08 17.85
C MET A 336 4.04 -8.89 18.68
N VAL A 337 5.26 -8.48 18.42
CA VAL A 337 5.78 -7.14 18.77
C VAL A 337 5.70 -6.29 17.51
N PHE A 338 5.02 -5.15 17.58
CA PHE A 338 4.78 -4.27 16.45
C PHE A 338 5.25 -2.85 16.76
N GLY A 339 6.00 -2.24 15.85
CA GLY A 339 6.32 -0.82 15.95
C GLY A 339 6.92 -0.27 14.68
N GLY A 340 7.02 1.05 14.59
CA GLY A 340 7.70 1.69 13.47
C GLY A 340 8.08 3.11 13.78
N SER A 341 9.00 3.70 13.01
CA SER A 341 9.81 4.82 13.51
C SER A 341 10.64 4.32 14.71
N TRP A 342 10.88 5.16 15.71
CA TRP A 342 11.23 4.81 17.09
C TRP A 342 10.51 3.56 17.66
N GLY A 343 9.26 3.31 17.25
CA GLY A 343 8.57 2.08 17.62
C GLY A 343 9.28 0.81 17.14
N SER A 344 9.98 0.85 16.00
CA SER A 344 10.84 -0.25 15.54
C SER A 344 12.11 -0.38 16.38
N THR A 345 12.70 0.72 16.82
CA THR A 345 13.87 0.75 17.72
C THR A 345 13.53 0.07 19.03
N MET A 346 12.41 0.46 19.64
CA MET A 346 11.86 -0.22 20.83
C MET A 346 11.49 -1.68 20.59
N SER A 347 10.97 -2.02 19.40
CA SER A 347 10.61 -3.41 19.07
C SER A 347 11.85 -4.30 18.90
N LEU A 348 12.94 -3.76 18.34
CA LEU A 348 14.24 -4.44 18.22
C LEU A 348 14.89 -4.59 19.60
N ALA A 349 15.03 -3.50 20.36
CA ALA A 349 15.64 -3.51 21.70
C ALA A 349 14.89 -4.46 22.66
N TYR A 350 13.55 -4.46 22.63
CA TYR A 350 12.76 -5.41 23.40
C TYR A 350 12.94 -6.86 22.92
N ALA A 351 13.00 -7.12 21.60
CA ALA A 351 13.21 -8.46 21.06
C ALA A 351 14.62 -9.00 21.33
N GLN A 352 15.62 -8.12 21.48
CA GLN A 352 16.99 -8.45 21.87
C GLN A 352 17.10 -8.73 23.38
N ALA A 353 16.41 -7.96 24.23
CA ALA A 353 16.41 -8.15 25.68
C ALA A 353 15.53 -9.34 26.14
N HIS A 354 14.41 -9.57 25.47
CA HIS A 354 13.41 -10.59 25.83
C HIS A 354 13.04 -11.50 24.64
N PRO A 355 14.04 -12.18 24.05
CA PRO A 355 13.87 -13.00 22.85
C PRO A 355 12.78 -14.08 22.98
N GLU A 356 12.70 -14.74 24.12
CA GLU A 356 11.71 -15.80 24.38
C GLU A 356 10.28 -15.25 24.45
N ARG A 357 10.09 -13.95 24.70
CA ARG A 357 8.78 -13.28 24.76
C ARG A 357 8.24 -12.86 23.40
N CYS A 358 9.00 -13.03 22.32
CA CYS A 358 8.60 -12.62 20.97
C CYS A 358 8.11 -13.83 20.15
N GLY A 359 6.86 -13.80 19.68
CA GLY A 359 6.33 -14.79 18.71
C GLY A 359 6.67 -14.42 17.27
N SER A 360 6.40 -13.17 16.91
CA SER A 360 6.72 -12.55 15.63
C SER A 360 7.04 -11.07 15.80
N LEU A 361 7.71 -10.47 14.82
CA LEU A 361 8.14 -9.07 14.82
C LEU A 361 7.69 -8.37 13.53
N VAL A 362 7.06 -7.21 13.65
CA VAL A 362 6.67 -6.35 12.52
C VAL A 362 7.24 -4.95 12.73
N ILE A 363 8.13 -4.53 11.83
CA ILE A 363 8.78 -3.22 11.88
C ILE A 363 8.63 -2.41 10.58
N ARG A 364 8.52 -1.08 10.70
CA ARG A 364 8.32 -0.18 9.54
C ARG A 364 8.93 1.20 9.74
N GLY A 365 9.62 1.75 8.74
CA GLY A 365 10.36 3.01 8.91
C GLY A 365 11.45 2.78 9.93
N VAL A 366 12.41 1.91 9.58
CA VAL A 366 13.36 1.31 10.52
C VAL A 366 14.38 2.36 10.94
N PHE A 367 14.30 2.80 12.19
CA PHE A 367 15.22 3.74 12.81
C PHE A 367 16.14 3.00 13.77
N LEU A 368 17.45 3.24 13.67
CA LEU A 368 18.46 2.64 14.52
C LEU A 368 19.11 3.62 15.51
N GLY A 369 18.51 4.80 15.75
CA GLY A 369 19.00 5.74 16.76
C GLY A 369 20.48 6.07 16.61
N THR A 370 21.00 6.06 15.37
CA THR A 370 22.42 6.27 15.13
C THR A 370 22.69 7.74 14.91
N LYS A 371 23.85 8.20 15.40
CA LYS A 371 24.38 9.52 15.07
C LYS A 371 24.38 9.82 13.56
N GLU A 372 24.64 8.82 12.70
CA GLU A 372 24.57 9.01 11.24
C GLU A 372 23.15 9.29 10.74
N GLU A 373 22.12 8.63 11.27
CA GLU A 373 20.71 8.94 10.96
C GLU A 373 20.31 10.32 11.50
N ASN A 374 20.66 10.61 12.76
CA ASN A 374 20.36 11.87 13.43
C ASN A 374 20.96 13.09 12.69
N GLU A 375 22.23 13.00 12.24
CA GLU A 375 22.87 14.06 11.43
C GLU A 375 22.30 14.14 10.00
N ARG A 376 21.91 13.00 9.38
CA ARG A 376 21.30 12.97 8.04
C ARG A 376 19.91 13.60 8.00
N HIS A 377 19.17 13.50 9.10
CA HIS A 377 17.80 14.01 9.24
C HIS A 377 17.73 15.55 9.08
N GLU A 378 18.66 16.25 9.71
CA GLU A 378 18.80 17.71 9.60
C GLU A 378 19.11 18.13 8.16
N PHE A 379 20.07 17.44 7.53
CA PHE A 379 20.44 17.65 6.12
C PHE A 379 19.29 17.36 5.14
N ALA A 380 18.53 16.28 5.36
CA ALA A 380 17.38 15.94 4.52
C ALA A 380 16.28 17.02 4.59
N THR A 381 16.04 17.58 5.79
CA THR A 381 15.14 18.72 5.96
C THR A 381 15.66 19.95 5.20
N ALA A 382 16.93 20.32 5.41
CA ALA A 382 17.54 21.50 4.79
C ALA A 382 17.46 21.48 3.25
N MET A 383 17.58 20.30 2.64
CA MET A 383 17.50 20.13 1.18
C MET A 383 16.08 20.10 0.63
N MET A 384 15.09 19.62 1.39
CA MET A 384 13.73 19.38 0.89
C MET A 384 12.70 20.44 1.33
N PHE A 385 12.93 21.09 2.47
CA PHE A 385 12.04 22.10 3.07
C PHE A 385 12.87 23.29 3.60
N PRO A 386 13.58 24.01 2.72
CA PRO A 386 14.48 25.10 3.13
C PRO A 386 13.74 26.19 3.92
N GLU A 387 12.46 26.47 3.63
CA GLU A 387 11.65 27.44 4.37
C GLU A 387 11.21 26.98 5.78
N ALA A 388 11.21 25.66 6.02
CA ALA A 388 11.02 25.10 7.36
C ALA A 388 12.33 25.08 8.14
N TYR A 389 13.43 24.69 7.47
CA TYR A 389 14.77 24.65 8.03
C TYR A 389 15.29 26.05 8.38
N ASP A 390 15.07 27.05 7.52
CA ASP A 390 15.37 28.46 7.82
C ASP A 390 14.66 28.92 9.09
N ARG A 391 13.43 28.48 9.33
CA ARG A 391 12.69 28.85 10.55
C ARG A 391 13.18 28.13 11.79
N PHE A 392 13.54 26.86 11.66
CA PHE A 392 14.19 26.07 12.71
C PHE A 392 15.52 26.73 13.14
N CYS A 393 16.37 27.09 12.18
CA CYS A 393 17.61 27.82 12.43
C CYS A 393 17.38 29.23 12.99
N ASN A 394 16.44 29.99 12.43
CA ASN A 394 16.26 31.40 12.80
C ASN A 394 15.52 31.64 14.12
N PHE A 395 14.83 30.65 14.68
CA PHE A 395 14.29 30.74 16.04
C PHE A 395 15.39 30.68 17.11
N VAL A 396 16.53 30.04 16.82
CA VAL A 396 17.68 29.98 17.74
C VAL A 396 18.51 31.28 17.65
N PRO A 397 18.94 31.87 18.77
CA PRO A 397 19.87 33.02 18.78
C PRO A 397 21.16 32.72 18.01
N GLU A 398 21.67 33.69 17.26
CA GLU A 398 22.75 33.50 16.29
C GLU A 398 24.01 32.86 16.92
N GLU A 399 24.36 33.30 18.13
CA GLU A 399 25.48 32.81 18.93
C GLU A 399 25.34 31.36 19.41
N LYS A 400 24.12 30.78 19.35
CA LYS A 400 23.84 29.38 19.73
C LYS A 400 23.68 28.43 18.54
N ARG A 401 23.67 28.93 17.30
CA ARG A 401 23.41 28.10 16.09
C ARG A 401 24.50 27.06 15.78
N GLY A 402 25.64 27.10 16.47
CA GLY A 402 26.69 26.07 16.37
C GLY A 402 26.32 24.69 16.91
N ASN A 403 25.22 24.57 17.68
CA ASN A 403 24.60 23.28 18.03
C ASN A 403 23.10 23.50 18.26
N LEU A 404 22.29 23.29 17.22
CA LEU A 404 20.85 23.57 17.27
C LEU A 404 20.11 22.63 18.25
N VAL A 405 20.48 21.35 18.34
CA VAL A 405 19.84 20.39 19.26
C VAL A 405 20.03 20.83 20.72
N ALA A 406 21.27 21.16 21.12
CA ALA A 406 21.55 21.65 22.48
C ALA A 406 20.83 22.98 22.78
N ALA A 407 20.79 23.90 21.81
CA ALA A 407 20.08 25.17 21.95
C ALA A 407 18.56 24.98 22.09
N TYR A 408 17.96 24.06 21.34
CA TYR A 408 16.54 23.72 21.47
C TYR A 408 16.23 23.02 22.80
N HIS A 409 17.08 22.12 23.29
CA HIS A 409 16.94 21.51 24.61
C HIS A 409 16.92 22.53 25.74
N GLU A 410 17.80 23.54 25.70
CA GLU A 410 17.78 24.66 26.65
C GLU A 410 16.48 25.49 26.52
N LEU A 411 16.06 25.83 25.30
CA LEU A 411 14.88 26.66 25.06
C LEU A 411 13.58 25.95 25.46
N ILE A 412 13.46 24.64 25.20
CA ILE A 412 12.33 23.79 25.60
C ILE A 412 12.24 23.64 27.13
N LYS A 413 13.38 23.77 27.84
CA LYS A 413 13.45 23.75 29.31
C LYS A 413 13.38 25.14 29.95
N SER A 414 13.01 26.18 29.21
CA SER A 414 12.85 27.53 29.76
C SER A 414 11.69 27.61 30.76
N ASP A 415 11.91 28.30 31.89
CA ASP A 415 10.84 28.69 32.83
C ASP A 415 9.79 29.61 32.16
N ASP A 416 10.14 30.29 31.07
CA ASP A 416 9.17 30.99 30.22
C ASP A 416 8.45 29.97 29.32
N TYR A 417 7.23 29.61 29.73
CA TYR A 417 6.35 28.71 29.00
C TYR A 417 6.06 29.14 27.55
N ALA A 418 6.09 30.44 27.23
CA ALA A 418 5.89 30.90 25.86
C ALA A 418 7.12 30.62 24.99
N ILE A 419 8.33 30.76 25.54
CA ILE A 419 9.59 30.33 24.90
C ILE A 419 9.60 28.80 24.76
N ALA A 420 9.40 28.06 25.85
CA ALA A 420 9.42 26.60 25.87
C ALA A 420 8.44 25.97 24.86
N ARG A 421 7.18 26.43 24.87
CA ARG A 421 6.15 25.97 23.94
C ARG A 421 6.47 26.33 22.48
N ARG A 422 7.07 27.50 22.22
CA ARG A 422 7.44 27.88 20.85
C ARG A 422 8.68 27.12 20.37
N ALA A 423 9.63 26.88 21.25
CA ALA A 423 10.81 26.05 20.99
C ALA A 423 10.39 24.63 20.59
N ALA A 424 9.51 24.01 21.39
CA ALA A 424 8.94 22.70 21.05
C ALA A 424 8.27 22.72 19.66
N PHE A 425 7.43 23.73 19.36
CA PHE A 425 6.72 23.80 18.07
C PHE A 425 7.62 24.10 16.84
N GLU A 426 8.73 24.83 17.00
CA GLU A 426 9.66 25.08 15.88
C GLU A 426 10.71 23.97 15.74
N PHE A 427 11.02 23.24 16.83
CA PHE A 427 11.72 21.95 16.79
C PHE A 427 10.85 20.88 16.11
N GLU A 428 9.55 20.85 16.41
CA GLU A 428 8.54 20.03 15.72
C GLU A 428 8.21 20.51 14.30
N ARG A 429 8.65 21.69 13.83
CA ARG A 429 8.26 22.16 12.48
C ARG A 429 8.93 21.40 11.34
N PRO A 430 10.28 21.32 11.25
CA PRO A 430 10.97 20.36 10.38
C PRO A 430 10.33 19.00 10.53
N GLU A 431 10.17 18.60 11.79
CA GLU A 431 9.61 17.35 12.24
C GLU A 431 8.08 17.24 12.14
N VAL A 432 7.40 18.08 11.34
CA VAL A 432 6.07 17.80 10.76
C VAL A 432 6.12 17.92 9.22
N LEU A 433 7.30 17.80 8.57
CA LEU A 433 7.52 18.01 7.13
C LEU A 433 8.30 16.93 6.31
N ALA A 434 8.69 15.76 6.84
CA ALA A 434 9.30 14.62 6.10
C ALA A 434 8.78 13.16 6.35
N SER A 435 7.87 12.83 7.30
CA SER A 435 7.42 11.43 7.60
C SER A 435 6.07 10.98 6.99
N SER A 436 4.93 11.51 7.44
CA SER A 436 3.86 11.88 6.48
C SER A 436 4.12 13.27 5.90
N PHE A 437 5.20 13.89 6.39
CA PHE A 437 5.19 15.17 7.09
C PHE A 437 4.50 15.06 8.52
N GLN A 438 5.09 14.76 9.71
CA GLN A 438 6.30 14.03 10.27
C GLN A 438 6.21 13.78 11.83
N ARG A 439 7.11 12.96 12.47
CA ARG A 439 7.92 13.23 13.71
C ARG A 439 8.73 12.02 14.30
N GLU A 440 10.01 12.21 14.70
CA GLU A 440 10.84 11.41 15.66
C GLU A 440 11.45 12.19 16.86
N GLY A 441 12.56 11.75 17.49
CA GLY A 441 13.20 12.36 18.66
C GLY A 441 14.51 11.66 19.12
N ASP A 442 15.22 12.22 20.11
CA ASP A 442 16.57 11.78 20.55
C ASP A 442 16.62 10.34 21.10
N GLU A 443 17.50 9.50 20.54
CA GLU A 443 18.23 8.43 21.24
C GLU A 443 19.61 8.19 20.58
N ASP A 444 20.57 7.67 21.36
CA ASP A 444 22.00 7.58 21.00
C ASP A 444 22.65 6.30 21.62
N GLN A 445 21.96 5.14 21.55
CA GLN A 445 22.39 3.89 22.22
C GLN A 445 22.26 2.57 21.44
N VAL A 446 21.59 2.53 20.27
CA VAL A 446 21.18 1.23 19.67
C VAL A 446 22.32 0.46 19.01
N TYR A 447 23.44 1.10 18.67
CA TYR A 447 24.54 0.41 17.97
C TYR A 447 25.20 -0.67 18.83
N GLU A 448 25.27 -0.48 20.16
CA GLU A 448 25.75 -1.51 21.10
C GLU A 448 24.85 -2.76 21.14
N LEU A 449 23.58 -2.65 20.70
CA LEU A 449 22.67 -3.80 20.56
C LEU A 449 22.85 -4.55 19.22
N LEU A 450 23.50 -3.95 18.21
CA LEU A 450 23.73 -4.57 16.90
C LEU A 450 25.18 -5.04 16.67
N ASP A 451 26.14 -4.59 17.49
CA ASP A 451 27.52 -5.09 17.52
C ASP A 451 27.74 -6.17 18.61
N GLY A 452 26.70 -6.54 19.36
CA GLY A 452 26.65 -7.76 20.17
C GLY A 452 26.29 -9.00 19.32
N ASP A 453 26.60 -10.20 19.81
CA ASP A 453 26.51 -11.47 19.05
C ASP A 453 25.20 -11.62 18.24
N ASP A 454 25.32 -11.89 16.92
CA ASP A 454 24.21 -12.02 15.96
C ASP A 454 23.11 -13.02 16.41
N ASP A 455 23.46 -13.98 17.28
CA ASP A 455 22.56 -14.98 17.87
C ASP A 455 21.41 -14.36 18.70
N VAL A 456 21.57 -13.15 19.25
CA VAL A 456 20.61 -12.58 20.21
C VAL A 456 19.22 -12.28 19.59
N ILE A 457 19.16 -11.93 18.30
CA ILE A 457 17.89 -11.63 17.61
C ILE A 457 17.23 -12.89 17.00
N ALA A 458 17.83 -14.07 17.18
CA ALA A 458 17.46 -15.31 16.47
C ALA A 458 16.15 -15.99 16.92
N SER A 459 15.48 -15.43 17.94
CA SER A 459 14.28 -15.99 18.57
C SER A 459 12.96 -15.68 17.85
N SER A 460 12.91 -14.58 17.08
CA SER A 460 11.72 -14.20 16.33
C SER A 460 11.49 -15.21 15.20
N LYS A 461 10.46 -16.06 15.34
CA LYS A 461 10.24 -17.17 14.40
C LYS A 461 10.03 -16.69 12.97
N ILE A 462 9.35 -15.56 12.82
CA ILE A 462 9.15 -14.87 11.55
C ILE A 462 9.17 -13.35 11.79
N SER A 463 9.90 -12.62 10.96
CA SER A 463 10.01 -11.15 10.99
C SER A 463 9.50 -10.52 9.69
N ARG A 464 8.88 -9.34 9.75
CA ARG A 464 8.46 -8.56 8.57
C ARG A 464 8.91 -7.11 8.68
N ILE A 465 9.54 -6.62 7.61
CA ILE A 465 10.03 -5.24 7.50
C ILE A 465 9.32 -4.57 6.34
N ALA A 466 8.64 -3.44 6.58
CA ALA A 466 8.08 -2.59 5.53
C ALA A 466 8.85 -1.27 5.48
N GLN A 467 9.46 -0.93 4.35
CA GLN A 467 10.25 0.29 4.23
C GLN A 467 9.88 1.12 3.01
N GLY A 468 9.49 2.38 3.26
CA GLY A 468 9.30 3.38 2.21
C GLY A 468 10.59 3.63 1.45
N ARG A 469 10.53 3.61 0.11
CA ARG A 469 11.70 3.91 -0.73
C ARG A 469 12.10 5.39 -0.65
N MET A 470 11.15 6.25 -0.28
CA MET A 470 11.32 7.71 -0.12
C MET A 470 11.22 8.13 1.36
N ASP A 471 11.45 7.22 2.31
CA ASP A 471 11.59 7.56 3.73
C ASP A 471 12.85 8.41 3.93
N LEU A 472 12.68 9.61 4.48
CA LEU A 472 13.72 10.61 4.69
C LEU A 472 14.06 10.84 6.18
N LEU A 473 13.32 10.23 7.11
CA LEU A 473 13.70 10.18 8.54
C LEU A 473 14.62 8.99 8.79
N CYS A 474 14.18 7.83 8.32
CA CYS A 474 14.74 6.54 8.61
C CYS A 474 15.16 5.93 7.26
N PRO A 475 16.32 6.35 6.69
CA PRO A 475 16.60 6.10 5.28
C PRO A 475 16.64 4.60 4.99
N PRO A 476 16.23 4.16 3.77
CA PRO A 476 16.20 2.76 3.35
C PRO A 476 17.40 1.87 3.74
N ARG A 477 18.58 2.45 3.94
CA ARG A 477 19.78 1.76 4.42
C ARG A 477 19.57 1.03 5.75
N ALA A 478 18.90 1.63 6.74
CA ALA A 478 18.71 1.02 8.05
C ALA A 478 17.91 -0.29 7.98
N ALA A 479 16.75 -0.27 7.29
CA ALA A 479 15.96 -1.47 7.03
C ALA A 479 16.74 -2.56 6.25
N TYR A 480 17.60 -2.16 5.31
CA TYR A 480 18.46 -3.09 4.58
C TYR A 480 19.55 -3.70 5.47
N GLU A 481 20.19 -2.91 6.33
CA GLU A 481 21.19 -3.40 7.29
C GLU A 481 20.59 -4.35 8.33
N VAL A 482 19.37 -4.06 8.82
CA VAL A 482 18.62 -4.97 9.69
C VAL A 482 18.23 -6.25 8.95
N SER A 483 17.71 -6.17 7.71
CA SER A 483 17.30 -7.37 6.95
C SER A 483 18.42 -8.38 6.66
N LYS A 484 19.69 -7.95 6.76
CA LYS A 484 20.87 -8.82 6.61
C LYS A 484 21.32 -9.50 7.90
N ARG A 485 20.89 -8.99 9.06
CA ARG A 485 21.26 -9.49 10.40
C ARG A 485 20.10 -10.20 11.10
N LEU A 486 18.87 -9.70 10.94
CA LEU A 486 17.65 -10.26 11.51
C LEU A 486 17.25 -11.55 10.76
N PRO A 487 17.44 -12.75 11.34
CA PRO A 487 17.09 -13.99 10.67
C PRO A 487 15.57 -14.12 10.49
N ASN A 488 15.16 -14.95 9.53
CA ASN A 488 13.75 -15.19 9.19
C ASN A 488 12.95 -13.91 8.86
N SER A 489 13.63 -12.83 8.44
CA SER A 489 12.99 -11.58 8.02
C SER A 489 12.69 -11.54 6.51
N GLU A 490 11.59 -10.88 6.15
CA GLU A 490 11.28 -10.52 4.75
C GLU A 490 11.15 -8.99 4.65
N LEU A 491 11.95 -8.38 3.78
CA LEU A 491 12.01 -6.93 3.57
C LEU A 491 11.19 -6.52 2.34
N HIS A 492 10.13 -5.76 2.59
CA HIS A 492 9.22 -5.25 1.57
C HIS A 492 9.49 -3.77 1.30
N TRP A 493 9.95 -3.48 0.09
CA TRP A 493 10.14 -2.12 -0.40
C TRP A 493 8.84 -1.51 -0.88
N LEU A 494 8.46 -0.39 -0.27
CA LEU A 494 7.26 0.36 -0.60
C LEU A 494 7.66 1.53 -1.51
N HIS A 495 7.67 1.27 -2.82
CA HIS A 495 8.28 2.14 -3.82
C HIS A 495 7.62 3.52 -3.96
N ARG A 496 6.35 3.67 -3.56
CA ARG A 496 5.57 4.91 -3.61
C ARG A 496 5.40 5.59 -2.25
N SER A 497 6.12 5.10 -1.24
CA SER A 497 5.96 5.51 0.15
C SER A 497 7.15 6.28 0.69
N GLY A 498 6.83 7.32 1.46
CA GLY A 498 7.70 7.90 2.45
C GLY A 498 7.67 7.05 3.72
N HIS A 499 7.69 7.70 4.87
CA HIS A 499 7.81 7.01 6.15
C HIS A 499 6.46 6.51 6.71
N SER A 500 5.39 7.28 6.55
CA SER A 500 4.20 7.17 7.40
C SER A 500 3.43 5.85 7.27
N ALA A 501 3.10 5.26 8.42
CA ALA A 501 2.29 4.05 8.54
C ALA A 501 0.86 4.19 7.97
N LYS A 502 0.39 5.42 7.72
CA LYS A 502 -0.95 5.72 7.17
C LYS A 502 -0.96 5.99 5.66
N GLU A 503 0.18 5.96 4.99
CA GLU A 503 0.22 5.99 3.52
C GLU A 503 -0.44 4.74 2.93
N PRO A 504 -1.09 4.80 1.75
CA PRO A 504 -1.93 3.70 1.26
C PRO A 504 -1.21 2.37 1.08
N ASP A 505 0.02 2.39 0.53
CA ASP A 505 0.82 1.18 0.31
C ASP A 505 1.40 0.64 1.63
N THR A 506 1.87 1.52 2.52
CA THR A 506 2.37 1.18 3.87
C THR A 506 1.29 0.56 4.74
N LEU A 507 0.12 1.20 4.83
CA LEU A 507 -1.03 0.70 5.58
C LEU A 507 -1.47 -0.66 5.04
N ASN A 508 -1.60 -0.80 3.72
CA ASN A 508 -1.99 -2.06 3.11
C ASN A 508 -0.99 -3.20 3.40
N MET A 509 0.31 -2.91 3.40
CA MET A 509 1.35 -3.89 3.71
C MET A 509 1.38 -4.27 5.20
N LEU A 510 1.24 -3.29 6.10
CA LEU A 510 1.20 -3.54 7.54
C LEU A 510 -0.01 -4.38 7.94
N VAL A 511 -1.21 -4.07 7.42
CA VAL A 511 -2.41 -4.88 7.67
C VAL A 511 -2.27 -6.25 7.01
N LYS A 512 -1.63 -6.38 5.83
CA LYS A 512 -1.30 -7.68 5.22
C LYS A 512 -0.45 -8.56 6.15
N PHE A 513 0.63 -8.03 6.74
CA PHE A 513 1.45 -8.79 7.69
C PHE A 513 0.63 -9.23 8.91
N CYS A 514 -0.22 -8.34 9.43
CA CYS A 514 -1.07 -8.64 10.59
C CYS A 514 -2.16 -9.69 10.27
N ASP A 515 -2.75 -9.67 9.07
CA ASP A 515 -3.65 -10.72 8.58
C ASP A 515 -2.95 -12.09 8.46
N GLU A 516 -1.69 -12.09 8.04
CA GLU A 516 -0.89 -13.30 7.79
C GLU A 516 -0.44 -13.92 9.11
N PHE A 517 0.23 -13.15 9.96
CA PHE A 517 0.58 -13.58 11.33
C PHE A 517 -0.66 -13.88 12.19
N GLY A 518 -1.84 -13.35 11.84
CA GLY A 518 -3.10 -13.66 12.52
C GLY A 518 -3.54 -15.12 12.37
N ARG A 519 -3.01 -15.84 11.37
CA ARG A 519 -3.31 -17.26 11.09
C ARG A 519 -2.34 -18.20 11.81
N GLU A 520 -1.07 -17.81 11.90
CA GLU A 520 -0.01 -18.55 12.60
C GLU A 520 -0.27 -18.67 14.12
N ASN A 521 0.28 -19.68 14.80
CA ASN A 521 0.09 -19.89 16.23
C ASN A 521 1.44 -20.06 16.96
N PHE A 522 2.04 -18.97 17.43
CA PHE A 522 3.38 -18.97 18.06
C PHE A 522 3.38 -19.35 19.57
N HIS A 523 2.33 -20.03 20.04
CA HIS A 523 2.09 -20.38 21.46
C HIS A 523 2.04 -21.91 21.71
N LEU A 524 2.58 -22.73 20.81
CA LEU A 524 2.37 -24.20 20.80
C LEU A 524 3.67 -25.01 20.57
N GLU A 525 4.77 -24.58 21.18
CA GLU A 525 6.00 -25.34 21.40
C GLU A 525 6.47 -25.14 22.85
#